data_AF-A0A2E7L4P9-F1
#
_entry.id   AF-A0A2E7L4P9-F1
#
_cell.length_a   1.000
_cell.length_b   1.000
_cell.length_c   1.000
_cell.angle_alpha   90.00
_cell.angle_beta   90.00
_cell.angle_gamma   90.00
#
_symmetry.space_group_name_H-M   'P 1'
#
loop_
_entity.id
_entity.type
_entity.pdbx_description
1 polymer ?
#
loop_
_entity_poly.entity_id
_entity_poly.type
_entity_poly.pdbx_seq_one_letter_code
_entity_poly.pdbx_strand_id
1 'polypeptide(L)'
;MVRRLLWPVLLCIWWHPQLASPQSWPRPAELRSKKLVDAGIYTLWSRPSSVHSRLLAERPEFTTAHPFDGIALRALLAADWCHGQGLQADPADPPANQDPFLDSVAWSTRKIPVTAVESAIADLQRVQWGTLTDNFLWYQFRDSGGTSPVDITQPEEWAVVKHNAAMAARICRMGKLKGLLFDTEQYGYAPLKRGTPELRRKLGGEWMEAVQQEFPGIRVMLTFAWSNAVDQAEFLAGVKDFLNGMLEGLVEPGRLINAHENTFYYGQGARTRFTKEGFPGDRKRYEETRAAIRGWRSFSTLPIKYDAAVQVGMAAWWESDPWNLVPGWPSAHKNTIWSNVSMALAASDEYTWCWSEHTDYLRTSGKQRRNPFLASLTNQTFNTGQEATPELQETFASDPLGRGWYFDFDMLDVGRRPAGSERPLIFTQQAVPYGWSAQESAVRVVGGWRGGKEGQTRRVLQNQRRRYVHPIKAAGSQTDWRAEFDFQIESFGGAVDRPMILGLFHSDHLVDRQTCALWIGPQGKATVVAGGPQMVTRIPIAAVCQHGHRYRLRMSYSSPAQSLGVSLEDAVGERVLWSGSANQLAGLEGWEMDEAGVAQWDAGQTSTPKQPYRLLLQAVRVTRPGGG
;
A
#
# COMPACT_ATOMS: atom_id res chain seq x y z
N MET A 1 -5.51 -62.95 46.39
CA MET A 1 -6.63 -62.11 45.92
C MET A 1 -6.44 -60.71 46.49
N VAL A 2 -5.62 -59.87 45.84
CA VAL A 2 -5.41 -58.45 46.20
C VAL A 2 -5.21 -57.69 44.89
N ARG A 3 -6.18 -56.86 44.49
CA ARG A 3 -6.10 -55.98 43.30
C ARG A 3 -5.54 -54.62 43.75
N ARG A 4 -4.38 -54.23 43.22
CA ARG A 4 -3.88 -52.86 43.25
C ARG A 4 -4.40 -52.13 42.00
N LEU A 5 -5.12 -51.02 42.20
CA LEU A 5 -5.42 -50.05 41.15
C LEU A 5 -4.16 -49.26 40.81
N LEU A 6 -3.81 -49.20 39.53
CA LEU A 6 -2.90 -48.21 38.95
C LEU A 6 -3.75 -47.22 38.14
N TRP A 7 -3.73 -45.96 38.56
CA TRP A 7 -4.25 -44.81 37.81
C TRP A 7 -3.26 -44.43 36.71
N PRO A 8 -3.69 -44.15 35.46
CA PRO A 8 -2.83 -43.51 34.48
C PRO A 8 -2.79 -41.99 34.74
N VAL A 9 -1.59 -41.47 34.95
CA VAL A 9 -1.31 -40.02 34.96
C VAL A 9 -1.49 -39.50 33.54
N LEU A 10 -2.58 -38.77 33.31
CA LEU A 10 -2.81 -37.95 32.12
C LEU A 10 -1.80 -36.79 32.11
N LEU A 11 -0.69 -36.97 31.39
CA LEU A 11 0.19 -35.88 30.98
C LEU A 11 -0.59 -34.99 30.00
N CYS A 12 -1.23 -33.95 30.53
CA CYS A 12 -1.69 -32.81 29.72
C CYS A 12 -0.44 -32.10 29.18
N ILE A 13 0.00 -32.48 27.99
CA ILE A 13 0.93 -31.68 27.21
C ILE A 13 0.16 -30.42 26.82
N TRP A 14 0.42 -29.32 27.53
CA TRP A 14 -0.03 -28.00 27.11
C TRP A 14 0.62 -27.72 25.76
N TRP A 15 -0.15 -27.90 24.68
CA TRP A 15 0.18 -27.36 23.38
C TRP A 15 0.18 -25.84 23.52
N HIS A 16 1.31 -25.27 23.91
CA HIS A 16 1.55 -23.87 23.65
C HIS A 16 1.67 -23.75 22.13
N PRO A 17 0.76 -23.00 21.47
CA PRO A 17 0.97 -22.67 20.07
C PRO A 17 2.34 -22.03 19.98
N GLN A 18 3.29 -22.70 19.31
CA GLN A 18 4.56 -22.08 18.98
C GLN A 18 4.20 -20.83 18.18
N LEU A 19 4.40 -19.67 18.82
CA LEU A 19 4.29 -18.39 18.14
C LEU A 19 5.28 -18.46 16.99
N ALA A 20 4.77 -18.42 15.75
CA ALA A 20 5.60 -18.47 14.56
C ALA A 20 6.76 -17.48 14.69
N SER A 21 7.95 -17.90 14.28
CA SER A 21 9.11 -17.01 14.21
C SER A 21 8.72 -15.72 13.47
N PRO A 22 9.16 -14.54 13.95
CA PRO A 22 8.92 -13.29 13.24
C PRO A 22 9.42 -13.42 11.81
N GLN A 23 8.52 -13.31 10.84
CA GLN A 23 8.91 -13.27 9.43
C GLN A 23 9.38 -11.86 9.08
N SER A 24 10.25 -11.75 8.08
CA SER A 24 10.77 -10.45 7.65
C SER A 24 9.69 -9.62 6.99
N TRP A 25 9.48 -8.41 7.52
CA TRP A 25 8.66 -7.38 6.88
C TRP A 25 9.16 -7.03 5.47
N PRO A 26 8.29 -6.58 4.53
CA PRO A 26 8.74 -6.14 3.22
C PRO A 26 9.74 -5.00 3.35
N ARG A 27 10.73 -5.03 2.48
CA ARG A 27 11.69 -3.94 2.34
C ARG A 27 11.12 -2.87 1.41
N PRO A 28 11.51 -1.60 1.57
CA PRO A 28 11.16 -0.54 0.64
C PRO A 28 11.41 -0.92 -0.82
N ALA A 29 12.53 -1.59 -1.12
CA ALA A 29 12.83 -2.08 -2.47
C ALA A 29 11.79 -3.07 -3.04
N GLU A 30 11.13 -3.87 -2.19
CA GLU A 30 10.07 -4.81 -2.61
C GLU A 30 8.75 -4.10 -2.92
N LEU A 31 8.55 -2.92 -2.33
CA LEU A 31 7.36 -2.07 -2.51
C LEU A 31 7.53 -1.06 -3.66
N ARG A 32 8.77 -0.80 -4.10
CA ARG A 32 9.06 0.08 -5.23
C ARG A 32 8.36 -0.36 -6.50
N SER A 33 7.82 0.62 -7.23
CA SER A 33 7.06 0.45 -8.47
C SER A 33 5.74 -0.33 -8.34
N LYS A 34 5.31 -0.69 -7.13
CA LYS A 34 4.01 -1.31 -6.91
C LYS A 34 2.89 -0.28 -6.92
N LYS A 35 1.67 -0.73 -7.17
CA LYS A 35 0.48 0.09 -7.29
C LYS A 35 -0.63 -0.49 -6.44
N LEU A 36 -1.16 0.32 -5.55
CA LEU A 36 -2.31 0.02 -4.73
C LEU A 36 -3.55 0.69 -5.32
N VAL A 37 -4.56 -0.12 -5.67
CA VAL A 37 -5.79 0.35 -6.32
C VAL A 37 -6.97 0.21 -5.36
N ASP A 38 -7.68 1.29 -5.07
CA ASP A 38 -8.94 1.25 -4.32
C ASP A 38 -10.07 0.70 -5.20
N ALA A 39 -10.88 -0.22 -4.68
CA ALA A 39 -12.11 -0.68 -5.31
C ALA A 39 -13.15 0.44 -5.51
N GLY A 40 -13.09 1.55 -4.76
CA GLY A 40 -13.96 2.71 -4.99
C GLY A 40 -15.45 2.47 -4.72
N ILE A 41 -15.77 1.45 -3.93
CA ILE A 41 -17.11 1.15 -3.43
C ILE A 41 -17.07 1.32 -1.91
N TYR A 42 -17.88 2.22 -1.37
CA TYR A 42 -17.90 2.55 0.06
C TYR A 42 -19.30 2.31 0.64
N THR A 43 -19.43 1.59 1.76
CA THR A 43 -20.72 1.33 2.41
C THR A 43 -20.74 1.84 3.87
N LEU A 44 -21.14 3.10 4.03
CA LEU A 44 -21.40 3.67 5.36
C LEU A 44 -22.82 3.32 5.78
N TRP A 45 -23.00 2.61 6.89
CA TRP A 45 -24.30 2.41 7.56
C TRP A 45 -25.43 2.03 6.59
N SER A 46 -25.17 1.09 5.67
CA SER A 46 -26.13 0.60 4.66
C SER A 46 -26.57 1.58 3.55
N ARG A 47 -25.90 2.72 3.36
CA ARG A 47 -26.02 3.55 2.14
C ARG A 47 -24.72 3.53 1.36
N PRO A 48 -24.61 2.67 0.34
CA PRO A 48 -23.38 2.55 -0.41
C PRO A 48 -23.23 3.71 -1.40
N SER A 49 -22.13 4.45 -1.30
CA SER A 49 -21.75 5.49 -2.27
C SER A 49 -20.68 4.91 -3.18
N SER A 50 -20.92 4.91 -4.49
CA SER A 50 -19.93 4.52 -5.49
C SER A 50 -19.12 5.71 -5.96
N VAL A 51 -17.82 5.51 -6.16
CA VAL A 51 -17.01 6.49 -6.89
C VAL A 51 -17.29 6.36 -8.38
N HIS A 52 -17.75 7.46 -8.99
CA HIS A 52 -18.12 7.51 -10.40
C HIS A 52 -17.52 8.71 -11.12
N SER A 53 -17.54 8.69 -12.45
CA SER A 53 -16.90 9.71 -13.33
C SER A 53 -17.25 11.15 -12.93
N ARG A 54 -18.54 11.47 -12.76
CA ARG A 54 -19.01 12.81 -12.39
C ARG A 54 -18.47 13.29 -11.04
N LEU A 55 -18.52 12.43 -10.01
CA LEU A 55 -18.03 12.75 -8.67
C LEU A 55 -16.56 13.16 -8.71
N LEU A 56 -15.73 12.39 -9.42
CA LEU A 56 -14.30 12.69 -9.56
C LEU A 56 -14.07 14.02 -10.30
N ALA A 57 -14.91 14.34 -11.29
CA ALA A 57 -14.80 15.59 -12.05
C ALA A 57 -15.22 16.82 -11.23
N GLU A 58 -16.15 16.64 -10.29
CA GLU A 58 -16.69 17.72 -9.45
C GLU A 58 -15.94 17.89 -8.12
N ARG A 59 -15.13 16.91 -7.72
CA ARG A 59 -14.45 16.87 -6.41
C ARG A 59 -12.92 16.68 -6.56
N PRO A 60 -12.18 17.65 -7.12
CA PRO A 60 -10.73 17.54 -7.31
C PRO A 60 -9.94 17.41 -5.98
N GLU A 61 -10.52 17.85 -4.86
CA GLU A 61 -9.94 17.66 -3.54
C GLU A 61 -9.96 16.19 -3.10
N PHE A 62 -10.88 15.37 -3.63
CA PHE A 62 -10.89 13.93 -3.39
C PHE A 62 -9.70 13.28 -4.07
N THR A 63 -9.55 13.43 -5.39
CA THR A 63 -8.47 12.80 -6.18
C THR A 63 -7.07 13.24 -5.75
N THR A 64 -6.91 14.50 -5.31
CA THR A 64 -5.61 15.03 -4.86
C THR A 64 -5.20 14.54 -3.46
N ALA A 65 -6.18 14.21 -2.62
CA ALA A 65 -5.96 13.73 -1.26
C ALA A 65 -6.17 12.22 -1.11
N HIS A 66 -6.67 11.54 -2.16
CA HIS A 66 -6.95 10.12 -2.13
C HIS A 66 -5.65 9.35 -1.93
N PRO A 67 -5.63 8.38 -0.99
CA PRO A 67 -4.36 7.82 -0.58
C PRO A 67 -3.81 6.80 -1.57
N PHE A 68 -4.60 6.23 -2.48
CA PHE A 68 -4.16 5.14 -3.35
C PHE A 68 -3.38 5.61 -4.59
N ASP A 69 -2.69 4.68 -5.27
CA ASP A 69 -2.07 4.93 -6.58
C ASP A 69 -3.13 5.04 -7.69
N GLY A 70 -4.30 4.44 -7.49
CA GLY A 70 -5.42 4.52 -8.40
C GLY A 70 -6.72 4.07 -7.76
N ILE A 71 -7.81 4.25 -8.51
CA ILE A 71 -9.16 3.85 -8.09
C ILE A 71 -9.88 3.14 -9.22
N ALA A 72 -10.64 2.10 -8.87
CA ALA A 72 -11.63 1.49 -9.73
C ALA A 72 -12.95 2.27 -9.60
N LEU A 73 -13.32 2.98 -10.65
CA LEU A 73 -14.51 3.83 -10.68
C LEU A 73 -15.61 3.20 -11.55
N ARG A 74 -16.83 3.69 -11.38
CA ARG A 74 -17.97 3.32 -12.24
C ARG A 74 -18.28 4.42 -13.25
N ALA A 75 -18.56 4.04 -14.50
CA ALA A 75 -18.94 4.99 -15.53
C ALA A 75 -20.45 5.25 -15.48
N LEU A 76 -20.84 6.50 -15.26
CA LEU A 76 -22.23 6.91 -15.27
C LEU A 76 -22.72 7.08 -16.72
N LEU A 77 -23.71 6.31 -17.13
CA LEU A 77 -24.31 6.43 -18.46
C LEU A 77 -25.26 7.63 -18.52
N ALA A 78 -25.51 8.12 -19.75
CA ALA A 78 -26.40 9.25 -19.98
C ALA A 78 -27.83 8.96 -19.43
N ALA A 79 -28.33 9.87 -18.60
CA ALA A 79 -29.57 9.67 -17.85
C ALA A 79 -30.80 9.54 -18.75
N ASP A 80 -30.86 10.31 -19.84
CA ASP A 80 -31.92 10.25 -20.84
C ASP A 80 -31.97 8.89 -21.55
N TRP A 81 -30.80 8.36 -21.94
CA TRP A 81 -30.71 7.01 -22.50
C TRP A 81 -31.16 5.97 -21.47
N CYS A 82 -30.67 6.05 -20.23
CA CYS A 82 -31.06 5.11 -19.18
C CYS A 82 -32.57 5.12 -18.92
N HIS A 83 -33.19 6.30 -18.81
CA HIS A 83 -34.64 6.44 -18.68
C HIS A 83 -35.37 5.86 -19.89
N GLY A 84 -34.89 6.10 -21.11
CA GLY A 84 -35.45 5.53 -22.33
C GLY A 84 -35.34 4.01 -22.41
N GLN A 85 -34.40 3.40 -21.68
CA GLN A 85 -34.29 1.95 -21.50
C GLN A 85 -35.12 1.43 -20.30
N GLY A 86 -35.78 2.30 -19.54
CA GLY A 86 -36.46 1.91 -18.28
C GLY A 86 -35.49 1.47 -17.18
N LEU A 87 -34.22 1.88 -17.25
CA LEU A 87 -33.27 1.76 -16.14
C LEU A 87 -33.63 2.83 -15.10
N GLN A 88 -33.73 2.44 -13.82
CA GLN A 88 -34.07 3.38 -12.75
C GLN A 88 -32.82 4.18 -12.40
N ALA A 89 -32.76 5.46 -12.79
CA ALA A 89 -31.80 6.38 -12.20
C ALA A 89 -32.35 6.84 -10.85
N ASP A 90 -31.64 6.60 -9.75
CA ASP A 90 -31.77 7.51 -8.60
C ASP A 90 -30.88 8.73 -8.91
N PRO A 91 -31.45 9.92 -9.11
CA PRO A 91 -30.72 11.10 -9.55
C PRO A 91 -29.90 11.79 -8.44
N ALA A 92 -29.99 11.37 -7.17
CA ALA A 92 -29.32 12.05 -6.05
C ALA A 92 -28.06 11.33 -5.52
N ASP A 93 -28.08 10.00 -5.45
CA ASP A 93 -26.96 9.14 -5.05
C ASP A 93 -27.39 7.68 -5.31
N PRO A 94 -27.22 7.13 -6.54
CA PRO A 94 -27.67 5.78 -6.81
C PRO A 94 -26.97 4.83 -5.84
N PRO A 95 -27.72 3.96 -5.12
CA PRO A 95 -27.09 2.91 -4.34
C PRO A 95 -26.05 2.22 -5.23
N ALA A 96 -24.90 1.82 -4.69
CA ALA A 96 -23.87 1.08 -5.43
C ALA A 96 -24.36 -0.18 -6.18
N ASN A 97 -25.63 -0.54 -6.05
CA ASN A 97 -26.27 -1.67 -6.68
C ASN A 97 -27.38 -1.32 -7.69
N GLN A 98 -27.56 -0.05 -8.06
CA GLN A 98 -28.61 0.35 -9.01
C GLN A 98 -28.04 1.01 -10.27
N ASP A 99 -28.83 0.97 -11.34
CA ASP A 99 -28.59 1.71 -12.57
C ASP A 99 -28.40 3.21 -12.28
N PRO A 100 -27.52 3.92 -13.01
CA PRO A 100 -27.25 3.80 -14.44
C PRO A 100 -25.76 3.63 -14.77
N PHE A 101 -25.11 2.59 -14.27
CA PHE A 101 -23.68 2.37 -14.52
C PHE A 101 -23.40 1.41 -15.68
N LEU A 102 -22.28 1.62 -16.39
CA LEU A 102 -21.87 0.74 -17.48
C LEU A 102 -21.75 -0.73 -17.04
N ASP A 103 -21.14 -1.00 -15.90
CA ASP A 103 -20.88 -2.35 -15.40
C ASP A 103 -22.16 -3.13 -15.05
N SER A 104 -23.27 -2.42 -14.82
CA SER A 104 -24.60 -2.97 -14.60
C SER A 104 -25.28 -3.46 -15.89
N VAL A 105 -24.85 -2.96 -17.06
CA VAL A 105 -25.53 -3.18 -18.36
C VAL A 105 -24.63 -3.89 -19.38
N ALA A 106 -23.31 -3.94 -19.12
CA ALA A 106 -22.32 -4.47 -20.06
C ALA A 106 -22.62 -5.91 -20.53
N TRP A 107 -23.17 -6.75 -19.65
CA TRP A 107 -23.56 -8.14 -19.91
C TRP A 107 -25.07 -8.33 -20.13
N SER A 108 -25.71 -7.39 -20.83
CA SER A 108 -27.13 -7.44 -21.16
C SER A 108 -27.39 -7.40 -22.67
N THR A 109 -28.65 -7.57 -23.06
CA THR A 109 -29.13 -7.36 -24.44
C THR A 109 -29.26 -5.89 -24.85
N ARG A 110 -28.97 -4.95 -23.95
CA ARG A 110 -29.09 -3.51 -24.22
C ARG A 110 -27.78 -2.97 -24.79
N LYS A 111 -27.84 -2.57 -26.06
CA LYS A 111 -26.69 -1.98 -26.77
C LYS A 111 -26.46 -0.54 -26.31
N ILE A 112 -25.32 -0.29 -25.67
CA ILE A 112 -24.93 1.03 -25.17
C ILE A 112 -24.47 1.89 -26.36
N PRO A 113 -25.21 2.93 -26.78
CA PRO A 113 -24.77 3.79 -27.87
C PRO A 113 -23.59 4.67 -27.43
N VAL A 114 -22.81 5.15 -28.40
CA VAL A 114 -21.68 6.06 -28.12
C VAL A 114 -22.14 7.29 -27.34
N THR A 115 -23.30 7.86 -27.69
CA THR A 115 -23.89 9.01 -26.99
C THR A 115 -24.17 8.75 -25.51
N ALA A 116 -24.43 7.50 -25.10
CA ALA A 116 -24.65 7.17 -23.70
C ALA A 116 -23.37 7.21 -22.86
N VAL A 117 -22.18 7.03 -23.47
CA VAL A 117 -20.89 7.05 -22.76
C VAL A 117 -20.14 8.38 -22.88
N GLU A 118 -20.58 9.27 -23.77
CA GLU A 118 -19.95 10.58 -23.99
C GLU A 118 -19.93 11.44 -22.72
N SER A 119 -20.99 11.38 -21.91
CA SER A 119 -21.03 12.11 -20.63
C SER A 119 -19.97 11.62 -19.63
N ALA A 120 -19.83 10.30 -19.46
CA ALA A 120 -18.76 9.72 -18.64
C ALA A 120 -17.37 10.11 -19.14
N ILE A 121 -17.15 10.09 -20.46
CA ILE A 121 -15.87 10.49 -21.06
C ILE A 121 -15.59 11.97 -20.79
N ALA A 122 -16.58 12.85 -20.99
CA ALA A 122 -16.46 14.28 -20.73
C ALA A 122 -16.16 14.57 -19.25
N ASP A 123 -16.78 13.84 -18.33
CA ASP A 123 -16.47 13.92 -16.91
C ASP A 123 -15.01 13.52 -16.64
N LEU A 124 -14.57 12.34 -17.11
CA LEU A 124 -13.20 11.84 -16.91
C LEU A 124 -12.13 12.76 -17.50
N GLN A 125 -12.43 13.45 -18.60
CA GLN A 125 -11.53 14.43 -19.20
C GLN A 125 -11.36 15.71 -18.36
N ARG A 126 -12.32 16.02 -17.48
CA ARG A 126 -12.25 17.15 -16.53
C ARG A 126 -11.59 16.78 -15.20
N VAL A 127 -11.42 15.49 -14.90
CA VAL A 127 -10.84 15.03 -13.63
C VAL A 127 -9.42 15.54 -13.47
N GLN A 128 -9.15 16.15 -12.31
CA GLN A 128 -7.80 16.48 -11.87
C GLN A 128 -7.24 15.28 -11.11
N TRP A 129 -6.57 14.37 -11.82
CA TRP A 129 -6.18 13.07 -11.27
C TRP A 129 -5.25 13.14 -10.05
N GLY A 130 -4.48 14.22 -9.88
CA GLY A 130 -3.60 14.39 -8.72
C GLY A 130 -2.61 13.23 -8.60
N THR A 131 -2.69 12.47 -7.51
CA THR A 131 -1.81 11.32 -7.23
C THR A 131 -2.32 10.00 -7.81
N LEU A 132 -3.52 9.98 -8.38
CA LEU A 132 -4.15 8.79 -8.95
C LEU A 132 -3.68 8.56 -10.38
N THR A 133 -2.61 7.78 -10.54
CA THR A 133 -1.99 7.47 -11.83
C THR A 133 -2.52 6.20 -12.48
N ASP A 134 -3.10 5.29 -11.70
CA ASP A 134 -3.40 3.92 -12.13
C ASP A 134 -4.88 3.54 -11.92
N ASN A 135 -5.75 4.29 -12.58
CA ASN A 135 -7.19 4.17 -12.45
C ASN A 135 -7.78 3.08 -13.35
N PHE A 136 -8.81 2.41 -12.88
CA PHE A 136 -9.51 1.34 -13.58
C PHE A 136 -11.01 1.63 -13.66
N LEU A 137 -11.68 1.02 -14.62
CA LEU A 137 -13.14 1.03 -14.73
C LEU A 137 -13.68 -0.32 -14.25
N TRP A 138 -14.72 -0.30 -13.41
CA TRP A 138 -15.43 -1.52 -13.04
C TRP A 138 -16.06 -2.20 -14.26
N TYR A 139 -15.96 -3.52 -14.28
CA TYR A 139 -16.62 -4.39 -15.25
C TYR A 139 -16.96 -5.70 -14.55
N GLN A 140 -18.17 -6.24 -14.71
CA GLN A 140 -18.59 -7.42 -13.94
C GLN A 140 -19.68 -8.21 -14.67
N PHE A 141 -19.81 -9.50 -14.35
CA PHE A 141 -20.93 -10.32 -14.82
C PHE A 141 -22.17 -10.10 -13.93
N ARG A 142 -22.90 -9.01 -14.19
CA ARG A 142 -24.11 -8.66 -13.45
C ARG A 142 -25.31 -8.46 -14.36
N ASP A 143 -26.46 -8.91 -13.88
CA ASP A 143 -27.78 -8.49 -14.36
C ASP A 143 -28.35 -7.46 -13.38
N SER A 144 -28.69 -6.27 -13.85
CA SER A 144 -29.07 -5.12 -13.02
C SER A 144 -30.54 -5.08 -12.60
N GLY A 145 -31.20 -6.25 -12.47
CA GLY A 145 -32.53 -6.32 -11.88
C GLY A 145 -33.64 -5.70 -12.74
N GLY A 146 -33.44 -5.70 -14.06
CA GLY A 146 -34.40 -5.20 -15.05
C GLY A 146 -33.94 -5.35 -16.50
N THR A 147 -32.70 -5.76 -16.73
CA THR A 147 -32.19 -6.08 -18.07
C THR A 147 -32.45 -7.55 -18.40
N SER A 148 -32.67 -7.90 -19.67
CA SER A 148 -32.72 -9.30 -20.05
C SER A 148 -31.30 -9.87 -20.02
N PRO A 149 -31.04 -10.94 -19.25
CA PRO A 149 -29.72 -11.55 -19.20
C PRO A 149 -29.31 -12.09 -20.57
N VAL A 150 -28.06 -11.87 -20.98
CA VAL A 150 -27.56 -12.27 -22.31
C VAL A 150 -27.44 -13.78 -22.49
N ASP A 151 -28.09 -14.37 -23.48
CA ASP A 151 -27.80 -15.72 -23.94
C ASP A 151 -26.58 -15.73 -24.87
N ILE A 152 -25.43 -16.16 -24.34
CA ILE A 152 -24.18 -16.23 -25.10
C ILE A 152 -24.21 -17.23 -26.27
N THR A 153 -25.24 -18.08 -26.38
CA THR A 153 -25.43 -18.98 -27.52
C THR A 153 -26.09 -18.29 -28.71
N GLN A 154 -26.68 -17.12 -28.49
CA GLN A 154 -27.30 -16.30 -29.54
C GLN A 154 -26.29 -15.28 -30.08
N PRO A 155 -25.88 -15.39 -31.37
CA PRO A 155 -24.87 -14.51 -31.94
C PRO A 155 -25.22 -13.01 -31.89
N GLU A 156 -26.49 -12.67 -32.01
CA GLU A 156 -27.00 -11.29 -31.97
C GLU A 156 -26.89 -10.66 -30.58
N GLU A 157 -27.16 -11.42 -29.51
CA GLU A 157 -26.99 -10.91 -28.15
C GLU A 157 -25.52 -10.83 -27.78
N TRP A 158 -24.70 -11.78 -28.23
CA TRP A 158 -23.26 -11.71 -28.07
C TRP A 158 -22.65 -10.50 -28.79
N ALA A 159 -23.16 -10.13 -29.97
CA ALA A 159 -22.73 -8.92 -30.66
C ALA A 159 -22.98 -7.65 -29.83
N VAL A 160 -24.03 -7.62 -29.00
CA VAL A 160 -24.27 -6.54 -28.05
C VAL A 160 -23.23 -6.52 -26.93
N VAL A 161 -22.90 -7.66 -26.33
CA VAL A 161 -21.86 -7.74 -25.29
C VAL A 161 -20.50 -7.28 -25.81
N LYS A 162 -20.11 -7.70 -27.02
CA LYS A 162 -18.87 -7.22 -27.66
C LYS A 162 -18.87 -5.72 -27.88
N HIS A 163 -19.98 -5.17 -28.36
CA HIS A 163 -20.13 -3.73 -28.55
C HIS A 163 -20.00 -2.99 -27.21
N ASN A 164 -20.65 -3.48 -26.15
CA ASN A 164 -20.58 -2.87 -24.82
C ASN A 164 -19.18 -2.94 -24.22
N ALA A 165 -18.45 -4.03 -24.43
CA ALA A 165 -17.04 -4.17 -24.04
C ALA A 165 -16.15 -3.14 -24.75
N ALA A 166 -16.37 -2.92 -26.06
CA ALA A 166 -15.69 -1.87 -26.80
C ALA A 166 -16.00 -0.48 -26.24
N MET A 167 -17.25 -0.22 -25.81
CA MET A 167 -17.60 1.04 -25.15
C MET A 167 -16.86 1.22 -23.81
N ALA A 168 -16.72 0.17 -23.01
CA ALA A 168 -15.92 0.21 -21.78
C ALA A 168 -14.44 0.56 -22.08
N ALA A 169 -13.84 -0.11 -23.06
CA ALA A 169 -12.47 0.17 -23.50
C ALA A 169 -12.30 1.61 -24.03
N ARG A 170 -13.30 2.12 -24.76
CA ARG A 170 -13.34 3.51 -25.24
C ARG A 170 -13.35 4.50 -24.08
N ILE A 171 -14.16 4.27 -23.05
CA ILE A 171 -14.16 5.10 -21.82
C ILE A 171 -12.77 5.08 -21.18
N CYS A 172 -12.16 3.91 -21.02
CA CYS A 172 -10.82 3.81 -20.45
C CYS A 172 -9.79 4.62 -21.25
N ARG A 173 -9.74 4.44 -22.58
CA ARG A 173 -8.79 5.17 -23.44
C ARG A 173 -9.02 6.67 -23.40
N MET A 174 -10.26 7.13 -23.60
CA MET A 174 -10.57 8.56 -23.69
C MET A 174 -10.55 9.27 -22.34
N GLY A 175 -10.83 8.54 -21.26
CA GLY A 175 -10.75 9.01 -19.87
C GLY A 175 -9.38 8.84 -19.21
N LYS A 176 -8.37 8.36 -19.95
CA LYS A 176 -6.99 8.13 -19.47
C LYS A 176 -6.88 7.13 -18.30
N LEU A 177 -7.77 6.13 -18.27
CA LEU A 177 -7.69 5.00 -17.34
C LEU A 177 -6.69 3.95 -17.87
N LYS A 178 -6.16 3.10 -16.99
CA LYS A 178 -5.26 2.00 -17.36
C LYS A 178 -5.99 0.79 -17.94
N GLY A 179 -7.26 0.62 -17.58
CA GLY A 179 -8.12 -0.42 -18.13
C GLY A 179 -9.25 -0.80 -17.20
N LEU A 180 -9.48 -2.11 -17.03
CA LEU A 180 -10.66 -2.66 -16.36
C LEU A 180 -10.28 -3.38 -15.06
N LEU A 181 -11.04 -3.15 -13.99
CA LEU A 181 -11.15 -4.09 -12.88
C LEU A 181 -12.35 -4.96 -13.20
N PHE A 182 -12.07 -6.17 -13.69
CA PHE A 182 -13.04 -7.15 -14.11
C PHE A 182 -13.28 -8.15 -13.00
N ASP A 183 -14.40 -7.96 -12.29
CA ASP A 183 -14.91 -8.95 -11.37
C ASP A 183 -15.51 -10.14 -12.11
N THR A 184 -14.89 -11.30 -11.92
CA THR A 184 -15.24 -12.53 -12.63
C THR A 184 -16.34 -13.33 -11.95
N GLU A 185 -16.84 -12.90 -10.79
CA GLU A 185 -18.02 -13.49 -10.17
C GLU A 185 -19.30 -13.24 -11.00
N GLN A 186 -20.14 -14.26 -11.11
CA GLN A 186 -21.42 -14.21 -11.83
C GLN A 186 -22.58 -13.96 -10.84
N TYR A 187 -22.96 -12.69 -10.67
CA TYR A 187 -23.94 -12.26 -9.66
C TYR A 187 -25.38 -12.34 -10.16
N GLY A 188 -26.19 -13.21 -9.54
CA GLY A 188 -27.62 -13.38 -9.84
C GLY A 188 -27.92 -14.01 -11.21
N TYR A 189 -26.98 -13.91 -12.14
CA TYR A 189 -27.02 -14.43 -13.49
C TYR A 189 -25.67 -15.04 -13.89
N ALA A 190 -25.67 -16.21 -14.54
CA ALA A 190 -24.46 -16.96 -14.89
C ALA A 190 -24.40 -17.27 -16.41
N PRO A 191 -24.06 -16.29 -17.27
CA PRO A 191 -24.06 -16.47 -18.72
C PRO A 191 -23.11 -17.58 -19.16
N LEU A 192 -21.98 -17.74 -18.48
CA LEU A 192 -20.95 -18.69 -18.85
C LEU A 192 -21.27 -20.14 -18.43
N LYS A 193 -22.40 -20.38 -17.74
CA LYS A 193 -22.93 -21.76 -17.62
C LYS A 193 -23.53 -22.28 -18.92
N ARG A 194 -23.84 -21.40 -19.87
CA ARG A 194 -24.36 -21.77 -21.19
C ARG A 194 -23.23 -22.05 -22.17
N GLY A 195 -23.57 -22.67 -23.30
CA GLY A 195 -22.61 -22.98 -24.37
C GLY A 195 -21.65 -24.12 -24.06
N THR A 196 -20.85 -24.50 -25.05
CA THR A 196 -19.74 -25.45 -24.89
C THR A 196 -18.47 -24.72 -24.43
N PRO A 197 -17.46 -25.43 -23.87
CA PRO A 197 -16.15 -24.85 -23.58
C PRO A 197 -15.52 -24.15 -24.78
N GLU A 198 -15.65 -24.72 -25.97
CA GLU A 198 -15.12 -24.16 -27.22
C GLU A 198 -15.81 -22.86 -27.58
N LEU A 199 -17.14 -22.78 -27.39
CA LEU A 199 -17.88 -21.54 -27.59
C LEU A 199 -17.38 -20.47 -26.62
N ARG A 200 -17.33 -20.76 -25.31
CA ARG A 200 -16.86 -19.77 -24.31
C ARG A 200 -15.47 -19.26 -24.59
N ARG A 201 -14.55 -20.15 -24.98
CA ARG A 201 -13.20 -19.78 -25.41
C ARG A 201 -13.22 -18.87 -26.64
N LYS A 202 -14.01 -19.19 -27.66
CA LYS A 202 -14.18 -18.31 -28.83
C LYS A 202 -14.67 -16.92 -28.42
N LEU A 203 -15.73 -16.86 -27.60
CA LEU A 203 -16.32 -15.60 -27.15
C LEU A 203 -15.33 -14.78 -26.30
N GLY A 204 -14.53 -15.42 -25.46
CA GLY A 204 -13.45 -14.74 -24.72
C GLY A 204 -12.44 -14.05 -25.64
N GLY A 205 -12.07 -14.72 -26.75
CA GLY A 205 -11.18 -14.15 -27.77
C GLY A 205 -11.81 -12.94 -28.44
N GLU A 206 -13.04 -13.09 -28.94
CA GLU A 206 -13.75 -12.00 -29.61
C GLU A 206 -14.00 -10.79 -28.68
N TRP A 207 -14.21 -11.04 -27.37
CA TRP A 207 -14.33 -9.98 -26.37
C TRP A 207 -13.02 -9.20 -26.22
N MET A 208 -11.89 -9.90 -26.09
CA MET A 208 -10.58 -9.25 -25.95
C MET A 208 -10.20 -8.48 -27.21
N GLU A 209 -10.48 -9.04 -28.39
CA GLU A 209 -10.26 -8.36 -29.67
C GLU A 209 -11.05 -7.05 -29.75
N ALA A 210 -12.34 -7.06 -29.41
CA ALA A 210 -13.18 -5.86 -29.40
C ALA A 210 -12.66 -4.80 -28.42
N VAL A 211 -12.22 -5.23 -27.24
CA VAL A 211 -11.61 -4.35 -26.24
C VAL A 211 -10.30 -3.75 -26.77
N GLN A 212 -9.39 -4.53 -27.35
CA GLN A 212 -8.09 -4.05 -27.82
C GLN A 212 -8.17 -3.23 -29.11
N GLN A 213 -9.19 -3.43 -29.94
CA GLN A 213 -9.46 -2.56 -31.08
C GLN A 213 -9.71 -1.11 -30.62
N GLU A 214 -10.39 -0.94 -29.48
CA GLU A 214 -10.60 0.38 -28.88
C GLU A 214 -9.44 0.82 -27.99
N PHE A 215 -8.78 -0.08 -27.26
CA PHE A 215 -7.65 0.25 -26.40
C PHE A 215 -6.54 -0.83 -26.44
N PRO A 216 -5.56 -0.70 -27.37
CA PRO A 216 -4.55 -1.75 -27.58
C PRO A 216 -3.72 -2.10 -26.34
N GLY A 217 -3.34 -1.09 -25.54
CA GLY A 217 -2.53 -1.24 -24.33
C GLY A 217 -3.32 -1.40 -23.02
N ILE A 218 -4.56 -1.88 -23.10
CA ILE A 218 -5.41 -2.05 -21.91
C ILE A 218 -4.81 -3.03 -20.90
N ARG A 219 -5.01 -2.75 -19.62
CA ARG A 219 -4.77 -3.70 -18.52
C ARG A 219 -6.11 -4.21 -17.99
N VAL A 220 -6.25 -5.53 -17.83
CA VAL A 220 -7.45 -6.12 -17.24
C VAL A 220 -7.08 -6.86 -15.96
N MET A 221 -7.55 -6.34 -14.83
CA MET A 221 -7.38 -6.91 -13.51
C MET A 221 -8.54 -7.87 -13.20
N LEU A 222 -8.23 -9.13 -12.93
CA LEU A 222 -9.20 -10.22 -12.76
C LEU A 222 -9.25 -10.66 -11.30
N THR A 223 -10.42 -10.64 -10.65
CA THR A 223 -10.59 -11.04 -9.24
C THR A 223 -10.33 -12.53 -9.03
N PHE A 224 -10.84 -13.39 -9.93
CA PHE A 224 -10.51 -14.81 -10.01
C PHE A 224 -10.06 -15.21 -11.42
N ALA A 225 -8.88 -15.84 -11.53
CA ALA A 225 -8.36 -16.34 -12.80
C ALA A 225 -7.50 -17.60 -12.63
N TRP A 226 -7.67 -18.57 -13.55
CA TRP A 226 -6.90 -19.82 -13.66
C TRP A 226 -6.54 -20.50 -12.33
N SER A 227 -7.47 -20.59 -11.39
CA SER A 227 -7.21 -21.20 -10.08
C SER A 227 -8.16 -22.36 -9.81
N ASN A 228 -7.84 -23.18 -8.81
CA ASN A 228 -8.74 -24.23 -8.33
C ASN A 228 -10.13 -23.68 -7.96
N ALA A 229 -10.22 -22.43 -7.47
CA ALA A 229 -11.50 -21.81 -7.13
C ALA A 229 -12.38 -21.64 -8.37
N VAL A 230 -11.81 -21.30 -9.53
CA VAL A 230 -12.54 -21.13 -10.79
C VAL A 230 -13.20 -22.44 -11.24
N ASP A 231 -12.57 -23.59 -10.94
CA ASP A 231 -13.11 -24.90 -11.31
C ASP A 231 -14.12 -25.46 -10.30
N GLN A 232 -14.07 -25.00 -9.04
CA GLN A 232 -14.86 -25.56 -7.94
C GLN A 232 -16.08 -24.72 -7.58
N ALA A 233 -16.01 -23.40 -7.78
CA ALA A 233 -17.08 -22.48 -7.39
C ALA A 233 -18.16 -22.39 -8.46
N GLU A 234 -19.41 -22.65 -8.07
CA GLU A 234 -20.55 -22.64 -9.00
C GLU A 234 -20.76 -21.28 -9.68
N PHE A 235 -20.48 -20.19 -8.97
CA PHE A 235 -20.57 -18.82 -9.47
C PHE A 235 -19.42 -18.44 -10.44
N LEU A 236 -18.41 -19.30 -10.59
CA LEU A 236 -17.31 -19.13 -11.56
C LEU A 236 -17.38 -20.14 -12.73
N ALA A 237 -18.46 -20.92 -12.81
CA ALA A 237 -18.62 -21.92 -13.87
C ALA A 237 -18.48 -21.29 -15.27
N GLY A 238 -17.62 -21.89 -16.10
CA GLY A 238 -17.33 -21.45 -17.48
C GLY A 238 -16.36 -20.28 -17.60
N VAL A 239 -16.00 -19.60 -16.51
CA VAL A 239 -15.05 -18.47 -16.52
C VAL A 239 -13.69 -18.89 -17.07
N LYS A 240 -13.16 -20.05 -16.67
CA LYS A 240 -11.84 -20.53 -17.14
C LYS A 240 -11.76 -20.63 -18.67
N ASP A 241 -12.80 -21.15 -19.31
CA ASP A 241 -12.86 -21.30 -20.77
C ASP A 241 -12.84 -19.92 -21.44
N PHE A 242 -13.64 -18.99 -20.92
CA PHE A 242 -13.69 -17.61 -21.39
C PHE A 242 -12.33 -16.90 -21.21
N LEU A 243 -11.67 -17.06 -20.06
CA LEU A 243 -10.34 -16.49 -19.81
C LEU A 243 -9.27 -17.06 -20.76
N ASN A 244 -9.31 -18.35 -21.08
CA ASN A 244 -8.43 -18.93 -22.10
C ASN A 244 -8.65 -18.27 -23.47
N GLY A 245 -9.90 -17.95 -23.80
CA GLY A 245 -10.26 -17.14 -24.96
C GLY A 245 -9.65 -15.75 -24.92
N MET A 246 -9.83 -15.03 -23.81
CA MET A 246 -9.27 -13.69 -23.63
C MET A 246 -7.75 -13.71 -23.80
N LEU A 247 -7.06 -14.69 -23.21
CA LEU A 247 -5.62 -14.85 -23.36
C LEU A 247 -5.23 -15.16 -24.81
N GLU A 248 -6.02 -15.93 -25.55
CA GLU A 248 -5.81 -16.21 -26.97
C GLU A 248 -5.93 -14.95 -27.83
N GLY A 249 -6.98 -14.14 -27.62
CA GLY A 249 -7.20 -12.89 -28.34
C GLY A 249 -6.27 -11.74 -27.94
N LEU A 250 -5.65 -11.81 -26.75
CA LEU A 250 -4.77 -10.76 -26.24
C LEU A 250 -3.50 -10.59 -27.09
N VAL A 251 -3.20 -9.36 -27.51
CA VAL A 251 -1.94 -9.00 -28.19
C VAL A 251 -1.17 -7.94 -27.40
N GLU A 252 0.14 -7.84 -27.65
CA GLU A 252 0.96 -6.75 -27.10
C GLU A 252 0.46 -5.37 -27.60
N PRO A 253 0.46 -4.31 -26.77
CA PRO A 253 1.02 -4.23 -25.42
C PRO A 253 0.01 -4.49 -24.28
N GLY A 254 -1.13 -5.13 -24.55
CA GLY A 254 -2.15 -5.42 -23.52
C GLY A 254 -1.68 -6.41 -22.45
N ARG A 255 -2.25 -6.33 -21.25
CA ARG A 255 -1.88 -7.21 -20.11
C ARG A 255 -3.10 -7.69 -19.33
N LEU A 256 -3.00 -8.91 -18.82
CA LEU A 256 -3.91 -9.45 -17.81
C LEU A 256 -3.21 -9.48 -16.45
N ILE A 257 -3.94 -9.21 -15.38
CA ILE A 257 -3.45 -9.25 -14.01
C ILE A 257 -4.33 -10.23 -13.25
N ASN A 258 -3.76 -11.35 -12.78
CA ASN A 258 -4.47 -12.28 -11.92
C ASN A 258 -4.43 -11.74 -10.48
N ALA A 259 -5.43 -10.95 -10.10
CA ALA A 259 -5.47 -10.19 -8.86
C ALA A 259 -6.18 -10.96 -7.74
N HIS A 260 -5.64 -12.15 -7.45
CA HIS A 260 -6.30 -13.23 -6.71
C HIS A 260 -7.00 -12.79 -5.42
N GLU A 261 -8.33 -12.74 -5.47
CA GLU A 261 -9.17 -12.20 -4.40
C GLU A 261 -8.98 -12.88 -3.04
N ASN A 262 -8.79 -14.20 -3.01
CA ASN A 262 -8.69 -14.94 -1.74
C ASN A 262 -7.53 -14.49 -0.84
N THR A 263 -6.57 -13.71 -1.37
CA THR A 263 -5.51 -13.08 -0.57
C THR A 263 -6.03 -12.04 0.42
N PHE A 264 -7.26 -11.53 0.23
CA PHE A 264 -8.02 -10.81 1.25
C PHE A 264 -8.00 -11.49 2.60
N TYR A 265 -8.22 -12.80 2.62
CA TYR A 265 -8.45 -13.53 3.85
C TYR A 265 -7.16 -13.83 4.62
N TYR A 266 -5.98 -13.56 4.04
CA TYR A 266 -4.71 -14.00 4.64
C TYR A 266 -4.38 -13.25 5.95
N GLY A 267 -5.01 -12.11 6.17
CA GLY A 267 -4.69 -11.18 7.26
C GLY A 267 -5.66 -11.26 8.40
N GLN A 268 -6.64 -12.12 8.25
CA GLN A 268 -7.61 -12.37 9.29
C GLN A 268 -6.95 -13.12 10.45
N GLY A 269 -7.36 -12.73 11.65
CA GLY A 269 -6.94 -13.41 12.87
C GLY A 269 -7.48 -14.84 12.93
N ALA A 270 -6.97 -15.62 13.90
CA ALA A 270 -7.53 -16.95 14.12
C ALA A 270 -8.99 -16.85 14.54
N ARG A 271 -9.82 -17.82 14.11
CA ARG A 271 -11.25 -17.92 14.45
C ARG A 271 -12.10 -16.75 13.93
N THR A 272 -11.70 -16.12 12.84
CA THR A 272 -12.60 -15.21 12.10
C THR A 272 -13.56 -16.01 11.23
N ARG A 273 -14.55 -15.31 10.63
CA ARG A 273 -15.53 -15.90 9.71
C ARG A 273 -14.88 -16.69 8.56
N PHE A 274 -13.72 -16.25 8.06
CA PHE A 274 -13.11 -16.83 6.87
C PHE A 274 -11.80 -17.59 7.14
N THR A 275 -11.21 -17.47 8.33
CA THR A 275 -9.98 -18.21 8.68
C THR A 275 -10.04 -18.81 10.08
N LYS A 276 -10.03 -20.14 10.15
CA LYS A 276 -9.99 -20.89 11.41
C LYS A 276 -8.65 -20.72 12.14
N GLU A 277 -7.54 -20.80 11.41
CA GLU A 277 -6.18 -20.85 11.94
C GLU A 277 -5.52 -19.48 12.11
N GLY A 278 -5.87 -18.50 11.25
CA GLY A 278 -5.40 -17.11 11.31
C GLY A 278 -3.93 -16.95 10.89
N PHE A 279 -3.66 -16.00 10.00
CA PHE A 279 -2.32 -15.86 9.39
C PHE A 279 -1.82 -14.41 9.23
N PRO A 280 -2.08 -13.48 10.19
CA PRO A 280 -1.78 -12.07 9.98
C PRO A 280 -0.28 -11.83 9.77
N GLY A 281 0.07 -11.46 8.53
CA GLY A 281 1.43 -11.13 8.13
C GLY A 281 2.32 -12.33 7.79
N ASP A 282 1.73 -13.47 7.40
CA ASP A 282 2.48 -14.64 6.93
C ASP A 282 3.00 -14.43 5.48
N ARG A 283 4.18 -13.82 5.36
CA ARG A 283 4.97 -13.68 4.14
C ARG A 283 5.11 -15.00 3.36
N LYS A 284 5.35 -16.13 4.04
CA LYS A 284 5.49 -17.43 3.35
C LYS A 284 4.25 -17.76 2.53
N ARG A 285 3.07 -17.49 3.08
CA ARG A 285 1.80 -17.71 2.39
C ARG A 285 1.65 -16.83 1.14
N TYR A 286 2.07 -15.57 1.23
CA TYR A 286 2.09 -14.68 0.06
C TYR A 286 3.08 -15.13 -1.02
N GLU A 287 4.26 -15.59 -0.63
CA GLU A 287 5.27 -16.14 -1.54
C GLU A 287 4.78 -17.44 -2.20
N GLU A 288 4.15 -18.34 -1.43
CA GLU A 288 3.53 -19.56 -1.95
C GLU A 288 2.39 -19.26 -2.92
N THR A 289 1.54 -18.27 -2.62
CA THR A 289 0.47 -17.86 -3.53
C THR A 289 1.01 -17.20 -4.79
N ARG A 290 2.06 -16.37 -4.70
CA ARG A 290 2.76 -15.84 -5.88
C ARG A 290 3.28 -16.99 -6.75
N ALA A 291 3.94 -17.97 -6.15
CA ALA A 291 4.42 -19.16 -6.86
C ALA A 291 3.27 -19.99 -7.46
N ALA A 292 2.16 -20.13 -6.74
CA ALA A 292 0.97 -20.83 -7.21
C ALA A 292 0.37 -20.12 -8.44
N ILE A 293 0.18 -18.80 -8.41
CA ILE A 293 -0.33 -18.02 -9.55
C ILE A 293 0.58 -18.19 -10.78
N ARG A 294 1.91 -18.29 -10.60
CA ARG A 294 2.82 -18.63 -11.71
C ARG A 294 2.63 -20.07 -12.20
N GLY A 295 2.47 -21.01 -11.28
CA GLY A 295 2.21 -22.43 -11.59
C GLY A 295 0.84 -22.68 -12.25
N TRP A 296 -0.13 -21.78 -12.05
CA TRP A 296 -1.48 -21.83 -12.60
C TRP A 296 -1.55 -21.68 -14.12
N ARG A 297 -0.42 -21.37 -14.78
CA ARG A 297 -0.24 -21.60 -16.22
C ARG A 297 -0.70 -23.00 -16.66
N SER A 298 -0.62 -24.01 -15.80
CA SER A 298 -1.10 -25.38 -16.07
C SER A 298 -2.62 -25.51 -16.20
N PHE A 299 -3.39 -24.55 -15.69
CA PHE A 299 -4.84 -24.46 -15.87
C PHE A 299 -5.22 -23.74 -17.18
N SER A 300 -4.26 -23.08 -17.84
CA SER A 300 -4.46 -22.46 -19.13
C SER A 300 -4.16 -23.43 -20.28
N THR A 301 -4.89 -23.30 -21.38
CA THR A 301 -4.56 -23.98 -22.64
C THR A 301 -3.38 -23.32 -23.38
N LEU A 302 -2.88 -22.18 -22.90
CA LEU A 302 -1.82 -21.37 -23.52
C LEU A 302 -0.70 -21.02 -22.51
N PRO A 303 0.00 -22.00 -21.93
CA PRO A 303 0.92 -21.77 -20.81
C PRO A 303 2.08 -20.83 -21.15
N ILE A 304 2.61 -20.85 -22.38
CA ILE A 304 3.69 -19.95 -22.81
C ILE A 304 3.19 -18.50 -22.87
N LYS A 305 1.98 -18.29 -23.40
CA LYS A 305 1.38 -16.96 -23.50
C LYS A 305 0.96 -16.43 -22.13
N TYR A 306 0.51 -17.32 -21.24
CA TYR A 306 0.24 -17.00 -19.84
C TYR A 306 1.48 -16.39 -19.19
N ASP A 307 2.64 -17.05 -19.31
CA ASP A 307 3.90 -16.57 -18.71
C ASP A 307 4.31 -15.18 -19.22
N ALA A 308 4.03 -14.89 -20.50
CA ALA A 308 4.40 -13.63 -21.15
C ALA A 308 3.42 -12.47 -20.82
N ALA A 309 2.13 -12.76 -20.70
CA ALA A 309 1.09 -11.73 -20.70
C ALA A 309 0.30 -11.59 -19.39
N VAL A 310 0.41 -12.56 -18.48
CA VAL A 310 -0.28 -12.55 -17.18
C VAL A 310 0.68 -12.13 -16.07
N GLN A 311 0.36 -11.01 -15.43
CA GLN A 311 1.01 -10.55 -14.22
C GLN A 311 0.39 -11.19 -12.98
N VAL A 312 1.21 -11.43 -11.96
CA VAL A 312 0.74 -11.78 -10.62
C VAL A 312 0.24 -10.52 -9.93
N GLY A 313 -1.04 -10.46 -9.62
CA GLY A 313 -1.63 -9.46 -8.74
C GLY A 313 -2.05 -10.06 -7.40
N MET A 314 -2.40 -9.20 -6.45
CA MET A 314 -2.93 -9.60 -5.14
C MET A 314 -4.12 -8.72 -4.76
N ALA A 315 -4.80 -9.11 -3.70
CA ALA A 315 -5.93 -8.43 -3.11
C ALA A 315 -5.67 -8.23 -1.62
N ALA A 316 -6.01 -7.05 -1.08
CA ALA A 316 -5.93 -6.78 0.35
C ALA A 316 -7.24 -6.21 0.87
N TRP A 317 -7.81 -6.84 1.89
CA TRP A 317 -8.98 -6.26 2.55
C TRP A 317 -8.49 -5.10 3.40
N TRP A 318 -9.01 -3.92 3.10
CA TRP A 318 -8.56 -2.70 3.72
C TRP A 318 -9.01 -2.67 5.17
N GLU A 319 -10.30 -2.82 5.49
CA GLU A 319 -10.79 -2.54 6.84
C GLU A 319 -11.48 -3.60 7.69
N SER A 320 -11.94 -3.19 8.88
CA SER A 320 -12.76 -4.01 9.77
C SER A 320 -14.23 -3.61 9.78
N ASP A 321 -15.07 -4.59 9.49
CA ASP A 321 -16.49 -4.60 9.86
C ASP A 321 -16.68 -4.42 11.38
N PRO A 322 -17.67 -3.63 11.85
CA PRO A 322 -18.58 -2.70 11.14
C PRO A 322 -18.19 -1.21 11.24
N TRP A 323 -16.91 -0.89 11.50
CA TRP A 323 -16.56 0.45 12.01
C TRP A 323 -15.62 1.22 11.10
N ASN A 324 -15.91 2.51 10.95
CA ASN A 324 -14.93 3.51 10.53
C ASN A 324 -14.66 4.51 11.68
N LEU A 325 -13.49 5.13 11.66
CA LEU A 325 -13.15 6.21 12.57
C LEU A 325 -13.75 7.50 12.02
N VAL A 326 -14.39 8.30 12.89
CA VAL A 326 -14.88 9.64 12.52
C VAL A 326 -13.73 10.44 11.85
N PRO A 327 -13.95 11.07 10.69
CA PRO A 327 -15.23 11.24 9.98
C PRO A 327 -15.56 10.19 8.88
N GLY A 328 -14.72 9.17 8.71
CA GLY A 328 -14.84 8.17 7.64
C GLY A 328 -13.56 7.37 7.39
N TRP A 329 -12.53 7.50 8.24
CA TRP A 329 -11.25 6.80 8.08
C TRP A 329 -11.39 5.31 8.36
N PRO A 330 -10.57 4.46 7.73
CA PRO A 330 -10.51 3.03 8.05
C PRO A 330 -10.28 2.80 9.55
N SER A 331 -10.95 1.80 10.13
CA SER A 331 -10.71 1.39 11.51
C SER A 331 -10.27 -0.07 11.59
N ALA A 332 -9.20 -0.33 12.34
CA ALA A 332 -8.78 -1.69 12.63
C ALA A 332 -9.51 -2.24 13.86
N HIS A 333 -9.86 -3.54 13.86
CA HIS A 333 -10.34 -4.27 15.03
C HIS A 333 -9.52 -5.55 15.26
N LYS A 334 -9.72 -6.21 16.41
CA LYS A 334 -8.95 -7.39 16.87
C LYS A 334 -8.96 -8.61 15.93
N ASN A 335 -9.82 -8.58 14.91
CA ASN A 335 -10.09 -9.68 13.99
C ASN A 335 -9.60 -9.41 12.55
N THR A 336 -8.95 -8.27 12.27
CA THR A 336 -8.83 -7.76 10.88
C THR A 336 -7.45 -7.29 10.40
N ILE A 337 -7.39 -6.90 9.12
CA ILE A 337 -6.66 -7.54 7.99
C ILE A 337 -5.42 -6.74 7.50
N TRP A 338 -5.06 -5.68 8.22
CA TRP A 338 -4.09 -4.64 7.83
C TRP A 338 -2.67 -5.13 7.60
N SER A 339 -2.33 -6.27 8.19
CA SER A 339 -1.06 -6.97 8.05
C SER A 339 -0.64 -7.29 6.63
N ASN A 340 -1.58 -7.18 5.70
CA ASN A 340 -1.50 -7.81 4.40
C ASN A 340 -1.14 -6.89 3.26
N VAL A 341 -1.40 -5.59 3.37
CA VAL A 341 -1.28 -4.68 2.22
C VAL A 341 0.15 -4.68 1.69
N SER A 342 1.14 -4.47 2.57
CA SER A 342 2.55 -4.48 2.19
C SER A 342 3.01 -5.85 1.70
N MET A 343 2.51 -6.94 2.28
CA MET A 343 2.84 -8.31 1.85
C MET A 343 2.23 -8.64 0.48
N ALA A 344 1.00 -8.21 0.25
CA ALA A 344 0.32 -8.33 -1.04
C ALA A 344 1.07 -7.54 -2.11
N LEU A 345 1.46 -6.29 -1.81
CA LEU A 345 2.28 -5.47 -2.70
C LEU A 345 3.63 -6.15 -3.00
N ALA A 346 4.35 -6.61 -1.98
CA ALA A 346 5.65 -7.27 -2.13
C ALA A 346 5.57 -8.57 -2.95
N ALA A 347 4.46 -9.31 -2.85
CA ALA A 347 4.24 -10.55 -3.58
C ALA A 347 3.57 -10.35 -4.96
N SER A 348 3.04 -9.16 -5.25
CA SER A 348 2.53 -8.80 -6.59
C SER A 348 3.67 -8.44 -7.55
N ASP A 349 3.44 -8.49 -8.85
CA ASP A 349 4.37 -7.94 -9.85
C ASP A 349 4.30 -6.41 -9.88
N GLU A 350 3.08 -5.88 -9.91
CA GLU A 350 2.82 -4.44 -10.05
C GLU A 350 1.59 -4.03 -9.25
N TYR A 351 0.44 -4.72 -9.40
CA TYR A 351 -0.82 -4.28 -8.82
C TYR A 351 -1.28 -5.12 -7.62
N THR A 352 -1.76 -4.42 -6.60
CA THR A 352 -2.64 -4.95 -5.55
C THR A 352 -3.91 -4.11 -5.52
N TRP A 353 -5.08 -4.74 -5.45
CA TRP A 353 -6.35 -4.01 -5.23
C TRP A 353 -6.85 -4.16 -3.82
N CYS A 354 -7.64 -3.19 -3.38
CA CYS A 354 -8.13 -3.10 -2.02
C CYS A 354 -9.65 -3.00 -1.97
N TRP A 355 -10.24 -3.77 -1.08
CA TRP A 355 -11.66 -3.69 -0.76
C TRP A 355 -11.87 -2.97 0.58
N SER A 356 -12.77 -2.00 0.62
CA SER A 356 -13.16 -1.28 1.84
C SER A 356 -14.68 -1.27 1.97
N GLU A 357 -15.24 -1.90 3.00
CA GLU A 357 -16.69 -1.94 3.18
C GLU A 357 -17.25 -0.67 3.83
N HIS A 358 -16.53 0.00 4.73
CA HIS A 358 -17.04 1.03 5.63
C HIS A 358 -16.27 2.36 5.61
N THR A 359 -15.12 2.40 4.97
CA THR A 359 -14.32 3.61 4.83
C THR A 359 -15.02 4.55 3.85
N ASP A 360 -15.06 5.83 4.17
CA ASP A 360 -15.59 6.88 3.30
C ASP A 360 -14.54 7.97 3.18
N TYR A 361 -13.74 7.85 2.11
CA TYR A 361 -12.72 8.83 1.80
C TYR A 361 -13.30 10.17 1.31
N LEU A 362 -14.56 10.22 0.86
CA LEU A 362 -15.21 11.48 0.48
C LEU A 362 -15.43 12.36 1.72
N ARG A 363 -15.74 11.76 2.87
CA ARG A 363 -15.88 12.48 4.15
C ARG A 363 -14.56 12.87 4.82
N THR A 364 -13.45 12.25 4.41
CA THR A 364 -12.10 12.59 4.91
C THR A 364 -11.41 13.65 4.05
N SER A 365 -11.81 13.77 2.78
CA SER A 365 -11.29 14.75 1.82
C SER A 365 -11.50 16.19 2.31
N GLY A 366 -10.51 17.06 2.06
CA GLY A 366 -10.55 18.47 2.47
C GLY A 366 -10.20 18.75 3.94
N LYS A 367 -9.97 17.73 4.79
CA LYS A 367 -9.62 17.91 6.23
C LYS A 367 -8.10 18.00 6.51
N GLN A 368 -7.34 18.40 5.50
CA GLN A 368 -5.93 18.85 5.47
C GLN A 368 -4.81 17.94 6.02
N ARG A 369 -5.07 16.88 6.78
CA ARG A 369 -4.00 16.02 7.32
C ARG A 369 -4.00 14.64 6.68
N ARG A 370 -2.90 14.28 6.03
CA ARG A 370 -2.70 12.93 5.51
C ARG A 370 -2.52 11.95 6.67
N ASN A 371 -3.08 10.76 6.50
CA ASN A 371 -2.89 9.68 7.46
C ASN A 371 -1.49 9.08 7.25
N PRO A 372 -0.63 9.00 8.29
CA PRO A 372 0.75 8.54 8.14
C PRO A 372 0.87 7.09 7.68
N PHE A 373 -0.08 6.22 8.05
CA PHE A 373 -0.11 4.83 7.61
C PHE A 373 -0.38 4.74 6.11
N LEU A 374 -1.38 5.50 5.64
CA LEU A 374 -1.75 5.56 4.23
C LEU A 374 -0.65 6.19 3.37
N ALA A 375 -0.07 7.30 3.83
CA ALA A 375 1.06 7.94 3.16
C ALA A 375 2.20 6.94 2.95
N SER A 376 2.44 6.06 3.93
CA SER A 376 3.54 5.08 3.92
C SER A 376 3.28 3.79 3.13
N LEU A 377 2.14 3.64 2.46
CA LEU A 377 1.84 2.43 1.68
C LEU A 377 1.65 2.71 0.19
N THR A 378 1.75 3.97 -0.21
CA THR A 378 1.16 4.46 -1.47
C THR A 378 2.17 5.27 -2.28
N ASN A 379 1.78 5.68 -3.49
CA ASN A 379 2.54 6.43 -4.51
C ASN A 379 3.38 7.62 -4.02
N GLN A 380 3.22 8.05 -2.77
CA GLN A 380 3.87 9.24 -2.25
C GLN A 380 5.24 8.94 -1.62
N THR A 381 5.59 7.67 -1.36
CA THR A 381 6.73 7.39 -0.48
C THR A 381 7.58 6.18 -0.83
N PHE A 382 7.00 5.16 -1.45
CA PHE A 382 7.72 3.92 -1.79
C PHE A 382 7.63 3.54 -3.26
N ASN A 383 6.62 4.00 -4.00
CA ASN A 383 6.06 3.23 -5.13
C ASN A 383 6.41 3.76 -6.53
N THR A 384 7.17 4.85 -6.70
CA THR A 384 7.47 5.37 -8.06
C THR A 384 8.87 5.05 -8.55
N GLY A 385 9.83 4.82 -7.65
CA GLY A 385 11.26 4.85 -7.97
C GLY A 385 11.77 6.23 -8.43
N GLN A 386 10.90 7.24 -8.44
CA GLN A 386 11.18 8.63 -8.82
C GLN A 386 11.11 9.59 -7.63
N GLU A 387 10.75 9.08 -6.45
CA GLU A 387 10.69 9.85 -5.21
C GLU A 387 12.07 10.30 -4.70
N ALA A 388 13.14 9.66 -5.17
CA ALA A 388 14.51 9.97 -4.81
C ALA A 388 14.94 11.34 -5.38
N THR A 389 15.02 12.34 -4.51
CA THR A 389 15.45 13.68 -4.91
C THR A 389 16.98 13.78 -4.96
N PRO A 390 17.57 14.44 -5.98
CA PRO A 390 19.02 14.68 -6.03
C PRO A 390 19.48 15.66 -4.94
N GLU A 391 18.60 16.57 -4.55
CA GLU A 391 18.75 17.52 -3.46
C GLU A 391 17.46 17.55 -2.63
N LEU A 392 17.61 17.51 -1.31
CA LEU A 392 16.51 17.63 -0.36
C LEU A 392 16.68 18.93 0.42
N GLN A 393 15.63 19.75 0.48
CA GLN A 393 15.55 20.92 1.35
C GLN A 393 14.18 20.96 2.02
N GLU A 394 14.13 20.56 3.29
CA GLU A 394 12.90 20.52 4.08
C GLU A 394 13.00 21.43 5.31
N THR A 395 11.94 22.19 5.57
CA THR A 395 11.79 23.09 6.74
C THR A 395 10.51 22.82 7.53
N PHE A 396 9.75 21.80 7.12
CA PHE A 396 8.48 21.35 7.68
C PHE A 396 7.41 22.46 7.81
N ALA A 397 7.47 23.49 6.95
CA ALA A 397 6.52 24.61 6.92
C ALA A 397 5.09 24.20 6.49
N SER A 398 4.94 23.04 5.84
CA SER A 398 3.65 22.43 5.50
C SER A 398 3.70 20.91 5.75
N ASP A 399 2.58 20.18 5.62
CA ASP A 399 2.51 18.74 5.94
C ASP A 399 3.54 17.92 5.13
N PRO A 400 4.61 17.40 5.74
CA PRO A 400 5.67 16.70 5.04
C PRO A 400 5.23 15.40 4.35
N LEU A 401 4.16 14.75 4.82
CA LEU A 401 3.58 13.59 4.11
C LEU A 401 3.04 13.99 2.72
N GLY A 402 2.77 15.28 2.54
CA GLY A 402 2.46 15.92 1.27
C GLY A 402 3.59 15.87 0.24
N ARG A 403 4.83 15.73 0.70
CA ARG A 403 6.07 16.04 -0.02
C ARG A 403 7.10 14.91 0.09
N GLY A 404 6.68 13.65 -0.04
CA GLY A 404 7.61 12.52 -0.11
C GLY A 404 8.10 11.97 1.22
N TRP A 405 7.77 12.58 2.36
CA TRP A 405 8.12 12.03 3.66
C TRP A 405 7.21 10.89 4.07
N TYR A 406 7.78 9.92 4.77
CA TYR A 406 7.07 8.70 5.08
C TYR A 406 7.58 7.99 6.29
N PHE A 407 6.82 6.95 6.62
CA PHE A 407 7.09 6.11 7.75
C PHE A 407 7.48 4.70 7.33
N ASP A 408 8.74 4.31 7.52
CA ASP A 408 9.13 2.92 7.37
C ASP A 408 8.87 2.18 8.68
N PHE A 409 7.86 1.33 8.70
CA PHE A 409 7.56 0.48 9.84
C PHE A 409 6.75 -0.76 9.45
N ASP A 410 6.86 -1.78 10.31
CA ASP A 410 6.01 -2.96 10.28
C ASP A 410 4.65 -2.63 10.89
N MET A 411 3.65 -2.70 10.03
CA MET A 411 2.26 -2.46 10.38
C MET A 411 1.70 -3.56 11.30
N LEU A 412 2.29 -4.76 11.31
CA LEU A 412 1.91 -5.89 12.19
C LEU A 412 2.12 -5.55 13.66
N ASP A 413 3.11 -4.70 13.96
CA ASP A 413 3.48 -4.35 15.33
C ASP A 413 2.44 -3.47 16.01
N VAL A 414 1.72 -2.64 15.26
CA VAL A 414 0.67 -1.75 15.79
C VAL A 414 -0.67 -2.50 15.95
N GLY A 415 -0.86 -3.60 15.21
CA GLY A 415 -2.07 -4.43 15.19
C GLY A 415 -2.16 -5.54 16.25
N ARG A 416 -1.03 -6.05 16.74
CA ARG A 416 -0.99 -7.20 17.68
C ARG A 416 -1.31 -6.75 19.12
N ARG A 417 -2.60 -6.63 19.46
CA ARG A 417 -3.03 -6.56 20.87
C ARG A 417 -3.37 -7.95 21.44
N PRO A 418 -3.22 -8.16 22.76
CA PRO A 418 -3.81 -9.30 23.44
C PRO A 418 -5.33 -9.34 23.20
N ALA A 419 -5.91 -10.54 23.18
CA ALA A 419 -7.36 -10.71 23.08
C ALA A 419 -8.07 -9.89 24.18
N GLY A 420 -9.05 -9.05 23.81
CA GLY A 420 -9.98 -8.40 24.75
C GLY A 420 -9.98 -6.86 24.83
N SER A 421 -9.11 -6.13 24.12
CA SER A 421 -9.20 -4.65 24.11
C SER A 421 -9.98 -4.13 22.90
N GLU A 422 -10.93 -3.22 23.11
CA GLU A 422 -11.98 -2.89 22.13
C GLU A 422 -11.64 -1.82 21.08
N ARG A 423 -10.54 -1.05 21.20
CA ARG A 423 -10.27 0.07 20.27
C ARG A 423 -8.82 0.18 19.83
N PRO A 424 -8.48 -0.28 18.62
CA PRO A 424 -7.21 0.05 17.98
C PRO A 424 -7.26 1.48 17.41
N LEU A 425 -6.29 2.32 17.77
CA LEU A 425 -6.13 3.68 17.25
C LEU A 425 -5.36 3.71 15.91
N ILE A 426 -5.30 2.58 15.19
CA ILE A 426 -4.29 2.24 14.17
C ILE A 426 -4.30 3.16 12.93
N PHE A 427 -5.23 4.09 12.81
CA PHE A 427 -5.27 5.07 11.72
C PHE A 427 -5.38 6.51 12.22
N THR A 428 -4.79 6.77 13.39
CA THR A 428 -4.71 8.11 13.95
C THR A 428 -3.26 8.58 13.99
N GLN A 429 -3.05 9.90 13.90
CA GLN A 429 -1.72 10.49 14.12
C GLN A 429 -1.15 10.16 15.52
N GLN A 430 -2.01 9.79 16.48
CA GLN A 430 -1.62 9.36 17.82
C GLN A 430 -1.13 7.91 17.88
N ALA A 431 -1.19 7.15 16.78
CA ALA A 431 -0.72 5.77 16.75
C ALA A 431 0.72 5.62 16.24
N VAL A 432 1.29 6.68 15.66
CA VAL A 432 2.67 6.70 15.19
C VAL A 432 3.57 7.48 16.15
N PRO A 433 4.86 7.11 16.27
CA PRO A 433 5.83 7.85 17.07
C PRO A 433 6.22 9.23 16.54
N TYR A 434 5.68 9.66 15.39
CA TYR A 434 6.14 10.86 14.70
C TYR A 434 4.91 11.70 14.34
N GLY A 435 4.95 12.98 14.69
CA GLY A 435 3.83 13.90 14.49
C GLY A 435 4.30 15.26 14.01
N TRP A 436 3.80 15.70 12.86
CA TRP A 436 4.05 17.04 12.34
C TRP A 436 3.22 18.09 13.10
N SER A 437 3.86 19.21 13.42
CA SER A 437 3.27 20.39 14.04
C SER A 437 3.38 21.59 13.11
N ALA A 438 2.25 22.06 12.57
CA ALA A 438 2.21 23.27 11.75
C ALA A 438 2.69 24.51 12.52
N GLN A 439 2.33 24.61 13.81
CA GLN A 439 2.73 25.73 14.67
C GLN A 439 4.24 25.78 14.89
N GLU A 440 4.88 24.62 15.05
CA GLU A 440 6.32 24.53 15.31
C GLU A 440 7.14 24.42 14.03
N SER A 441 6.49 24.22 12.88
CA SER A 441 7.14 23.85 11.60
C SER A 441 8.18 22.75 11.82
N ALA A 442 7.75 21.67 12.47
CA ALA A 442 8.65 20.60 12.91
C ALA A 442 7.93 19.26 12.99
N VAL A 443 8.73 18.18 12.94
CA VAL A 443 8.28 16.82 13.20
C VAL A 443 8.75 16.41 14.59
N ARG A 444 7.80 16.13 15.47
CA ARG A 444 8.06 15.61 16.81
C ARG A 444 8.21 14.10 16.75
N VAL A 445 9.31 13.60 17.28
CA VAL A 445 9.66 12.17 17.35
C VAL A 445 9.62 11.72 18.80
N VAL A 446 8.97 10.60 19.06
CA VAL A 446 8.87 9.98 20.39
C VAL A 446 9.59 8.63 20.35
N GLY A 447 10.66 8.52 21.14
CA GLY A 447 11.43 7.29 21.27
C GLY A 447 10.78 6.25 22.15
N GLY A 448 11.09 4.96 21.93
CA GLY A 448 10.55 3.88 22.75
C GLY A 448 9.04 3.65 22.60
N TRP A 449 8.47 4.16 21.51
CA TRP A 449 7.05 4.05 21.20
C TRP A 449 6.59 2.61 20.97
N ARG A 450 5.39 2.33 21.46
CA ARG A 450 4.77 1.00 21.49
C ARG A 450 3.26 1.04 21.14
N GLY A 451 2.79 2.08 20.45
CA GLY A 451 1.41 2.17 19.90
C GLY A 451 0.32 2.73 20.84
N GLY A 452 -0.61 3.53 20.29
CA GLY A 452 -1.77 4.12 20.99
C GLY A 452 -1.42 5.20 22.03
N LYS A 453 -2.44 5.80 22.66
CA LYS A 453 -2.29 6.91 23.65
C LYS A 453 -1.31 6.64 24.80
N GLU A 454 -0.91 5.38 25.04
CA GLU A 454 -0.03 4.98 26.15
C GLU A 454 1.07 3.96 25.78
N GLY A 455 1.34 3.70 24.49
CA GLY A 455 2.44 2.79 24.12
C GLY A 455 2.22 1.32 24.53
N GLN A 456 1.02 0.77 24.33
CA GLN A 456 0.68 -0.59 24.76
C GLN A 456 0.94 -1.64 23.66
N THR A 457 2.20 -1.95 23.38
CA THR A 457 2.62 -3.22 22.78
C THR A 457 3.66 -3.89 23.68
N ARG A 458 3.44 -5.16 24.00
CA ARG A 458 4.29 -5.90 24.96
C ARG A 458 5.65 -6.28 24.37
N ARG A 459 5.81 -6.28 23.05
CA ARG A 459 7.01 -6.77 22.38
C ARG A 459 7.27 -5.96 21.10
N VAL A 460 8.49 -5.44 20.97
CA VAL A 460 9.04 -4.95 19.70
C VAL A 460 9.56 -6.19 18.97
N LEU A 461 9.15 -6.43 17.72
CA LEU A 461 9.75 -7.50 16.93
C LEU A 461 11.21 -7.15 16.62
N GLN A 462 12.08 -8.15 16.71
CA GLN A 462 13.51 -7.96 16.42
C GLN A 462 13.71 -7.55 14.96
N ASN A 463 14.69 -6.69 14.68
CA ASN A 463 15.17 -6.37 13.32
C ASN A 463 14.13 -5.67 12.44
N GLN A 464 13.36 -4.76 13.03
CA GLN A 464 12.30 -4.07 12.33
C GLN A 464 12.56 -2.57 12.23
N ARG A 465 12.70 -2.08 11.00
CA ARG A 465 12.90 -0.65 10.73
C ARG A 465 11.72 0.18 11.25
N ARG A 466 12.06 1.36 11.77
CA ARG A 466 11.13 2.33 12.38
C ARG A 466 11.63 3.74 12.14
N ARG A 467 11.35 4.26 10.96
CA ARG A 467 11.95 5.52 10.48
C ARG A 467 10.90 6.48 10.01
N TYR A 468 11.22 7.76 10.12
CA TYR A 468 10.53 8.82 9.43
C TYR A 468 11.52 9.56 8.55
N VAL A 469 11.44 9.30 7.25
CA VAL A 469 12.50 9.58 6.28
C VAL A 469 11.92 10.11 4.98
N HIS A 470 12.79 10.70 4.18
CA HIS A 470 12.55 11.10 2.80
C HIS A 470 13.54 10.36 1.89
N PRO A 471 13.09 9.80 0.75
CA PRO A 471 13.97 9.20 -0.24
C PRO A 471 14.90 10.25 -0.85
N ILE A 472 16.18 9.93 -0.96
CA ILE A 472 17.17 10.75 -1.65
C ILE A 472 17.82 9.89 -2.72
N LYS A 473 18.41 10.53 -3.73
CA LYS A 473 19.34 9.80 -4.60
C LYS A 473 20.41 9.17 -3.69
N ALA A 474 20.87 7.97 -4.05
CA ALA A 474 21.85 7.15 -3.34
C ALA A 474 23.20 7.84 -3.03
N ALA A 475 23.39 8.33 -1.81
CA ALA A 475 24.63 8.96 -1.35
C ALA A 475 25.58 7.89 -0.81
N GLY A 476 26.83 7.85 -1.28
CA GLY A 476 27.74 6.76 -0.91
C GLY A 476 29.20 7.13 -0.96
N SER A 477 30.08 6.12 -0.88
CA SER A 477 31.54 6.30 -0.88
C SER A 477 32.11 6.81 -2.21
N GLN A 478 31.34 6.74 -3.29
CA GLN A 478 31.74 7.13 -4.65
C GLN A 478 31.34 8.56 -5.04
N THR A 479 30.66 9.29 -4.15
CA THR A 479 30.13 10.62 -4.46
C THR A 479 30.36 11.56 -3.29
N ASP A 480 30.70 12.81 -3.57
CA ASP A 480 30.68 13.85 -2.56
C ASP A 480 29.24 14.17 -2.16
N TRP A 481 29.03 14.38 -0.87
CA TRP A 481 27.71 14.76 -0.36
C TRP A 481 27.84 15.57 0.92
N ARG A 482 26.80 16.35 1.21
CA ARG A 482 26.63 17.10 2.45
C ARG A 482 25.21 16.92 2.96
N ALA A 483 25.07 16.66 4.25
CA ALA A 483 23.80 16.55 4.94
C ALA A 483 23.76 17.47 6.17
N GLU A 484 22.65 18.16 6.38
CA GLU A 484 22.40 19.01 7.53
C GLU A 484 21.07 18.68 8.20
N PHE A 485 21.05 18.66 9.53
CA PHE A 485 19.86 18.39 10.32
C PHE A 485 19.74 19.41 11.45
N ASP A 486 18.66 20.18 11.45
CA ASP A 486 18.31 21.08 12.54
C ASP A 486 17.33 20.37 13.47
N PHE A 487 17.67 20.29 14.76
CA PHE A 487 16.85 19.56 15.73
C PHE A 487 16.90 20.14 17.14
N GLN A 488 15.94 19.79 17.98
CA GLN A 488 15.87 20.18 19.38
C GLN A 488 15.50 18.99 20.25
N ILE A 489 16.19 18.82 21.37
CA ILE A 489 15.92 17.73 22.30
C ILE A 489 14.90 18.19 23.35
N GLU A 490 13.72 17.56 23.36
CA GLU A 490 12.67 17.82 24.35
C GLU A 490 12.75 16.87 25.56
N SER A 491 13.33 15.68 25.43
CA SER A 491 13.68 14.84 26.58
C SER A 491 14.65 13.71 26.17
N PHE A 492 15.56 13.32 27.06
CA PHE A 492 16.51 12.21 26.82
C PHE A 492 15.91 10.81 27.05
N GLY A 493 14.73 10.72 27.66
CA GLY A 493 14.16 9.44 28.10
C GLY A 493 15.00 8.76 29.19
N GLY A 494 14.66 7.50 29.50
CA GLY A 494 15.26 6.76 30.61
C GLY A 494 16.05 5.50 30.24
N ALA A 495 16.24 5.18 28.96
CA ALA A 495 16.89 3.93 28.52
C ALA A 495 18.29 4.16 27.97
N VAL A 496 19.25 3.34 28.41
CA VAL A 496 20.67 3.45 28.06
C VAL A 496 21.00 2.91 26.68
N ASP A 497 20.19 1.99 26.19
CA ASP A 497 20.35 1.21 24.96
C ASP A 497 19.57 1.78 23.77
N ARG A 498 18.98 2.98 23.89
CA ARG A 498 18.04 3.54 22.89
C ARG A 498 18.37 4.98 22.54
N PRO A 499 19.38 5.20 21.67
CA PRO A 499 19.72 6.55 21.27
C PRO A 499 18.59 7.20 20.45
N MET A 500 18.56 8.53 20.46
CA MET A 500 17.93 9.30 19.37
C MET A 500 18.81 9.16 18.14
N ILE A 501 18.22 8.92 16.97
CA ILE A 501 18.95 8.66 15.73
C ILE A 501 18.43 9.60 14.65
N LEU A 502 19.34 10.36 14.04
CA LEU A 502 19.04 11.19 12.88
C LEU A 502 20.24 11.20 11.92
N GLY A 503 19.98 11.12 10.62
CA GLY A 503 21.04 11.00 9.63
C GLY A 503 20.58 10.44 8.29
N LEU A 504 21.54 9.83 7.59
CA LEU A 504 21.35 9.13 6.33
C LEU A 504 21.28 7.62 6.58
N PHE A 505 20.38 6.94 5.89
CA PHE A 505 20.14 5.49 6.03
C PHE A 505 20.03 4.82 4.67
N HIS A 506 20.29 3.53 4.64
CA HIS A 506 19.87 2.66 3.55
C HIS A 506 18.52 2.01 3.88
N SER A 507 17.57 2.09 2.95
CA SER A 507 16.20 1.60 3.07
C SER A 507 16.06 0.13 3.46
N ASP A 508 17.02 -0.71 3.07
CA ASP A 508 16.92 -2.16 3.21
C ASP A 508 17.68 -2.72 4.42
N HIS A 509 18.42 -1.86 5.12
CA HIS A 509 19.27 -2.25 6.26
C HIS A 509 18.73 -1.68 7.57
N LEU A 510 19.14 -2.24 8.72
CA LEU A 510 18.85 -1.69 10.05
C LEU A 510 19.71 -0.46 10.34
N VAL A 511 19.36 0.37 11.33
CA VAL A 511 20.07 1.63 11.62
C VAL A 511 21.54 1.47 12.03
N ASP A 512 21.98 0.26 12.36
CA ASP A 512 23.36 -0.07 12.72
C ASP A 512 24.22 -0.53 11.52
N ARG A 513 23.64 -0.59 10.31
CA ARG A 513 24.30 -0.97 9.06
C ARG A 513 23.95 0.02 7.95
N GLN A 514 24.88 0.27 7.03
CA GLN A 514 24.64 1.16 5.89
C GLN A 514 24.01 2.51 6.31
N THR A 515 24.72 3.21 7.19
CA THR A 515 24.22 4.40 7.90
C THR A 515 25.30 5.47 7.99
N CYS A 516 24.89 6.73 8.04
CA CYS A 516 25.70 7.84 8.53
C CYS A 516 24.81 8.71 9.42
N ALA A 517 24.82 8.46 10.72
CA ALA A 517 23.86 9.04 11.64
C ALA A 517 24.46 9.49 12.97
N LEU A 518 23.88 10.55 13.53
CA LEU A 518 24.13 10.98 14.89
C LEU A 518 23.30 10.14 15.85
N TRP A 519 23.97 9.51 16.81
CA TRP A 519 23.36 8.77 17.91
C TRP A 519 23.52 9.57 19.20
N ILE A 520 22.40 9.89 19.84
CA ILE A 520 22.38 10.63 21.11
C ILE A 520 21.84 9.70 22.19
N GLY A 521 22.74 9.22 23.05
CA GLY A 521 22.41 8.38 24.19
C GLY A 521 21.86 9.18 25.37
N PRO A 522 21.69 8.52 26.53
CA PRO A 522 21.30 9.20 27.76
C PRO A 522 22.29 10.30 28.13
N GLN A 523 21.79 11.28 28.87
CA GLN A 523 22.58 12.41 29.37
C GLN A 523 23.22 13.24 28.25
N GLY A 524 22.76 13.11 27.00
CA GLY A 524 23.23 13.92 25.88
C GLY A 524 24.57 13.50 25.27
N LYS A 525 25.09 12.32 25.62
CA LYS A 525 26.32 11.81 24.98
C LYS A 525 26.04 11.49 23.52
N ALA A 526 26.78 12.13 22.63
CA ALA A 526 26.57 12.05 21.20
C ALA A 526 27.72 11.30 20.50
N THR A 527 27.43 10.56 19.45
CA THR A 527 28.41 9.86 18.61
C THR A 527 27.89 9.83 17.18
N VAL A 528 28.71 10.19 16.20
CA VAL A 528 28.37 9.90 14.81
C VAL A 528 28.81 8.49 14.48
N VAL A 529 27.91 7.75 13.84
CA VAL A 529 28.11 6.38 13.42
C VAL A 529 28.05 6.33 11.91
N ALA A 530 29.16 5.92 11.30
CA ALA A 530 29.26 5.61 9.88
C ALA A 530 29.43 4.10 9.74
N GLY A 531 28.35 3.40 9.38
CA GLY A 531 28.31 1.96 9.23
C GLY A 531 28.27 1.55 7.77
N GLY A 532 29.24 0.74 7.33
CA GLY A 532 29.13 -0.04 6.10
C GLY A 532 28.42 -1.37 6.35
N PRO A 533 28.40 -2.29 5.37
CA PRO A 533 27.70 -3.58 5.51
C PRO A 533 28.37 -4.52 6.52
N GLN A 534 29.67 -4.37 6.78
CA GLN A 534 30.47 -5.28 7.61
C GLN A 534 31.10 -4.61 8.84
N MET A 535 31.32 -3.29 8.79
CA MET A 535 32.07 -2.56 9.81
C MET A 535 31.41 -1.23 10.13
N VAL A 536 31.58 -0.78 11.37
CA VAL A 536 31.02 0.47 11.88
C VAL A 536 32.13 1.32 12.48
N THR A 537 32.29 2.53 11.95
CA THR A 537 33.14 3.57 12.54
C THR A 537 32.31 4.45 13.47
N ARG A 538 32.84 4.73 14.66
CA ARG A 538 32.21 5.61 15.66
C ARG A 538 33.09 6.80 15.93
N ILE A 539 32.52 8.00 15.83
CA ILE A 539 33.20 9.27 16.06
C ILE A 539 32.55 9.92 17.28
N PRO A 540 33.15 9.81 18.48
CA PRO A 540 32.61 10.42 19.68
C PRO A 540 32.55 11.94 19.55
N ILE A 541 31.40 12.54 19.86
CA ILE A 541 31.25 13.98 19.94
C ILE A 541 31.54 14.38 21.39
N ALA A 542 32.56 15.22 21.60
CA ALA A 542 32.93 15.65 22.96
C ALA A 542 31.90 16.60 23.59
N ALA A 543 31.13 17.32 22.77
CA ALA A 543 30.02 18.12 23.25
C ALA A 543 28.86 17.25 23.78
N VAL A 544 28.30 17.68 24.90
CA VAL A 544 27.12 17.04 25.51
C VAL A 544 25.88 17.82 25.10
N CYS A 545 24.93 17.14 24.47
CA CYS A 545 23.65 17.73 24.12
C CYS A 545 22.82 18.02 25.38
N GLN A 546 22.05 19.09 25.36
CA GLN A 546 21.25 19.59 26.48
C GLN A 546 19.77 19.64 26.09
N HIS A 547 18.93 19.46 27.09
CA HIS A 547 17.49 19.61 26.96
C HIS A 547 17.12 21.05 26.59
N GLY A 548 16.18 21.21 25.65
CA GLY A 548 15.65 22.49 25.20
C GLY A 548 16.54 23.25 24.22
N HIS A 549 17.79 22.83 24.01
CA HIS A 549 18.73 23.50 23.12
C HIS A 549 18.53 23.05 21.66
N ARG A 550 18.71 23.98 20.71
CA ARG A 550 18.57 23.74 19.27
C ARG A 550 19.95 23.52 18.67
N TYR A 551 20.09 22.44 17.94
CA TYR A 551 21.33 21.98 17.35
C TYR A 551 21.23 21.96 15.83
N ARG A 552 22.36 22.20 15.17
CA ARG A 552 22.57 21.90 13.76
C ARG A 552 23.69 20.88 13.65
N LEU A 553 23.38 19.70 13.13
CA LEU A 553 24.36 18.69 12.73
C LEU A 553 24.72 18.95 11.27
N ARG A 554 26.01 19.03 10.94
CA ARG A 554 26.50 18.95 9.56
C ARG A 554 27.39 17.74 9.38
N MET A 555 27.17 17.01 8.31
CA MET A 555 28.00 15.90 7.85
C MET A 555 28.39 16.16 6.40
N SER A 556 29.66 15.98 6.07
CA SER A 556 30.14 16.12 4.70
C SER A 556 31.13 15.01 4.40
N TYR A 557 30.94 14.33 3.29
CA TYR A 557 31.86 13.29 2.82
C TYR A 557 32.54 13.73 1.54
N SER A 558 33.86 13.55 1.50
CA SER A 558 34.68 13.69 0.30
C SER A 558 35.10 12.30 -0.17
N SER A 559 34.64 11.90 -1.34
CA SER A 559 35.00 10.63 -1.97
C SER A 559 36.50 10.57 -2.32
N PRO A 560 37.13 11.61 -2.91
CA PRO A 560 38.56 11.59 -3.19
C PRO A 560 39.44 11.42 -1.93
N ALA A 561 39.06 12.07 -0.82
CA ALA A 561 39.81 11.98 0.43
C ALA A 561 39.36 10.82 1.33
N GLN A 562 38.27 10.13 0.97
CA GLN A 562 37.58 9.16 1.81
C GLN A 562 37.40 9.65 3.27
N SER A 563 37.03 10.92 3.41
CA SER A 563 36.99 11.62 4.69
C SER A 563 35.57 12.08 5.01
N LEU A 564 35.11 11.78 6.22
CA LEU A 564 33.85 12.28 6.77
C LEU A 564 34.13 13.41 7.77
N GLY A 565 33.74 14.63 7.41
CA GLY A 565 33.70 15.78 8.30
C GLY A 565 32.36 15.87 9.02
N VAL A 566 32.41 16.22 10.31
CA VAL A 566 31.23 16.36 11.17
C VAL A 566 31.36 17.64 12.00
N SER A 567 30.30 18.45 12.05
CA SER A 567 30.16 19.52 13.05
C SER A 567 28.81 19.44 13.77
N LEU A 568 28.83 19.80 15.05
CA LEU A 568 27.64 20.05 15.85
C LEU A 568 27.68 21.51 16.29
N GLU A 569 26.65 22.25 15.94
CA GLU A 569 26.53 23.69 16.12
C GLU A 569 25.32 24.04 16.97
N ASP A 570 25.40 25.16 17.67
CA ASP A 570 24.24 25.85 18.22
C ASP A 570 23.48 26.50 17.07
N ALA A 571 22.26 26.04 16.79
CA ALA A 571 21.48 26.52 15.64
C ALA A 571 21.01 27.97 15.80
N VAL A 572 20.94 28.49 17.04
CA VAL A 572 20.50 29.88 17.30
C VAL A 572 21.69 30.83 17.28
N GLY A 573 22.81 30.42 17.89
CA GLY A 573 24.01 31.25 18.00
C GLY A 573 25.01 31.08 16.86
N GLU A 574 24.75 30.16 15.92
CA GLU A 574 25.66 29.74 14.83
C GLU A 574 27.09 29.39 15.32
N ARG A 575 27.20 28.97 16.58
CA ARG A 575 28.48 28.65 17.23
C ARG A 575 28.76 27.16 17.09
N VAL A 576 29.93 26.82 16.55
CA VAL A 576 30.44 25.44 16.54
C VAL A 576 30.69 24.99 17.99
N LEU A 577 29.93 23.99 18.44
CA LEU A 577 30.11 23.37 19.75
C LEU A 577 31.17 22.28 19.70
N TRP A 578 31.24 21.58 18.56
CA TRP A 578 32.24 20.56 18.28
C TRP A 578 32.38 20.36 16.79
N SER A 579 33.59 20.04 16.34
CA SER A 579 33.86 19.60 14.97
C SER A 579 34.96 18.56 14.98
N GLY A 580 34.88 17.60 14.07
CA GLY A 580 35.89 16.58 13.87
C GLY A 580 35.80 15.94 12.49
N SER A 581 36.77 15.11 12.17
CA SER A 581 36.79 14.35 10.92
C SER A 581 37.32 12.94 11.16
N ALA A 582 36.82 11.98 10.38
CA ALA A 582 37.39 10.65 10.27
C ALA A 582 37.88 10.42 8.84
N ASN A 583 39.15 10.04 8.71
CA ASN A 583 39.79 9.71 7.45
C ASN A 583 39.86 8.19 7.30
N GLN A 584 39.86 7.70 6.05
CA GLN A 584 39.98 6.26 5.76
C GLN A 584 38.96 5.42 6.52
N LEU A 585 37.68 5.83 6.46
CA LEU A 585 36.59 5.04 7.02
C LEU A 585 36.66 3.60 6.51
N ALA A 586 36.82 2.65 7.41
CA ALA A 586 36.95 1.25 7.07
C ALA A 586 35.59 0.62 6.72
N GLY A 587 35.58 -0.32 5.77
CA GLY A 587 34.39 -1.07 5.40
C GLY A 587 33.34 -0.29 4.60
N LEU A 588 33.73 0.77 3.89
CA LEU A 588 32.83 1.56 3.02
C LEU A 588 32.56 0.93 1.64
N GLU A 589 33.02 -0.29 1.38
CA GLU A 589 32.71 -1.00 0.15
C GLU A 589 31.20 -1.25 0.07
N GLY A 590 30.57 -0.76 -1.01
CA GLY A 590 29.11 -0.77 -1.15
C GLY A 590 28.38 0.15 -0.16
N TRP A 591 29.06 1.13 0.44
CA TRP A 591 28.41 2.11 1.33
C TRP A 591 27.51 3.05 0.55
N GLU A 592 26.21 2.90 0.76
CA GLU A 592 25.16 3.60 0.02
C GLU A 592 23.99 3.87 0.95
N MET A 593 23.45 5.09 0.91
CA MET A 593 22.32 5.55 1.71
C MET A 593 21.34 6.28 0.78
N ASP A 594 20.09 5.87 0.79
CA ASP A 594 19.02 6.36 -0.08
C ASP A 594 17.86 7.00 0.69
N GLU A 595 18.03 7.22 1.98
CA GLU A 595 17.06 7.87 2.87
C GLU A 595 17.73 8.93 3.76
N ALA A 596 17.01 10.00 4.08
CA ALA A 596 17.41 11.00 5.06
C ALA A 596 16.28 11.27 6.06
N GLY A 597 16.60 11.33 7.35
CA GLY A 597 15.61 11.66 8.38
C GLY A 597 15.97 11.21 9.78
N VAL A 598 14.99 10.64 10.47
CA VAL A 598 15.06 10.22 11.88
C VAL A 598 14.63 8.77 12.02
N ALA A 599 15.23 8.06 12.97
CA ALA A 599 14.93 6.66 13.21
C ALA A 599 14.82 6.34 14.71
N GLN A 600 14.05 5.30 15.02
CA GLN A 600 14.15 4.62 16.30
C GLN A 600 15.19 3.51 16.22
N TRP A 601 15.73 3.15 17.37
CA TRP A 601 16.63 2.00 17.48
C TRP A 601 15.91 0.70 17.10
N ASP A 602 16.35 0.06 16.02
CA ASP A 602 15.80 -1.17 15.46
C ASP A 602 16.75 -2.39 15.49
N ALA A 603 17.98 -2.20 15.95
CA ALA A 603 19.00 -3.24 16.03
C ALA A 603 18.97 -4.01 17.37
N GLY A 604 18.37 -5.20 17.37
CA GLY A 604 18.39 -6.13 18.51
C GLY A 604 17.19 -6.05 19.49
N GLN A 605 17.25 -6.85 20.56
CA GLN A 605 16.21 -6.86 21.60
C GLN A 605 16.40 -5.66 22.54
N THR A 606 15.30 -4.97 22.84
CA THR A 606 15.35 -3.81 23.74
C THR A 606 14.33 -3.94 24.87
N SER A 607 14.75 -3.62 26.10
CA SER A 607 13.88 -3.60 27.29
C SER A 607 13.06 -2.30 27.35
N THR A 608 11.82 -2.32 27.87
CA THR A 608 10.94 -1.13 27.86
C THR A 608 11.57 0.05 28.58
N PRO A 609 11.73 1.23 27.94
CA PRO A 609 12.16 2.43 28.63
C PRO A 609 11.05 2.82 29.60
N LYS A 610 11.42 3.13 30.85
CA LYS A 610 10.46 3.71 31.81
C LYS A 610 9.93 5.07 31.35
N GLN A 611 10.70 5.79 30.54
CA GLN A 611 10.34 7.11 30.00
C GLN A 611 10.81 7.24 28.54
N PRO A 612 9.93 7.64 27.60
CA PRO A 612 10.31 7.87 26.20
C PRO A 612 11.15 9.14 26.05
N TYR A 613 12.07 9.14 25.08
CA TYR A 613 12.74 10.37 24.65
C TYR A 613 11.84 11.16 23.70
N ARG A 614 12.13 12.46 23.54
CA ARG A 614 11.43 13.35 22.61
C ARG A 614 12.41 14.27 21.90
N LEU A 615 12.23 14.39 20.59
CA LEU A 615 13.07 15.18 19.68
C LEU A 615 12.15 15.94 18.71
N LEU A 616 12.46 17.20 18.41
CA LEU A 616 11.87 17.95 17.32
C LEU A 616 12.86 18.03 16.17
N LEU A 617 12.49 17.51 14.99
CA LEU A 617 13.22 17.69 13.74
C LEU A 617 12.66 18.91 13.01
N GLN A 618 13.50 19.89 12.72
CA GLN A 618 13.08 21.24 12.28
C GLN A 618 13.52 21.57 10.85
N ALA A 619 14.62 20.99 10.40
CA ALA A 619 15.02 21.06 8.99
C ALA A 619 15.91 19.87 8.61
N VAL A 620 15.85 19.49 7.33
CA VAL A 620 16.77 18.52 6.73
C VAL A 620 17.24 19.05 5.38
N ARG A 621 18.55 19.01 5.14
CA ARG A 621 19.15 19.37 3.86
C ARG A 621 20.10 18.29 3.41
N VAL A 622 20.01 17.85 2.16
CA VAL A 622 20.96 16.91 1.56
C VAL A 622 21.33 17.41 0.18
N THR A 623 22.62 17.57 -0.08
CA THR A 623 23.16 18.11 -1.34
C THR A 623 24.32 17.26 -1.85
N ARG A 624 24.54 17.29 -3.16
CA ARG A 624 25.68 16.65 -3.85
C ARG A 624 26.47 17.70 -4.60
N PRO A 625 27.63 18.12 -4.10
CA PRO A 625 28.52 19.01 -4.84
C PRO A 625 28.91 18.34 -6.17
N GLY A 626 28.59 18.96 -7.31
CA GLY A 626 29.09 18.53 -8.62
C GLY A 626 28.17 17.64 -9.47
N GLY A 627 26.91 17.43 -9.09
CA GLY A 627 25.92 16.74 -9.93
C GLY A 627 25.16 17.70 -10.85
N GLY A 628 25.76 18.02 -12.01
CA GLY A 628 25.05 18.61 -13.15
C GLY A 628 24.29 17.56 -13.96
#